data_AF-A0A3S9VPW7-F1
#
_entry.id   AF-A0A3S9VPW7-F1
#
_cell.length_a   1.000
_cell.length_b   1.000
_cell.length_c   1.000
_cell.angle_alpha   90.00
_cell.angle_beta   90.00
_cell.angle_gamma   90.00
#
_symmetry.space_group_name_H-M   'P 1'
#
loop_
_entity.id
_entity.type
_entity.pdbx_description
1 polymer ?
#
loop_
_entity_poly.entity_id
_entity_poly.type
_entity_poly.pdbx_seq_one_letter_code
_entity_poly.pdbx_strand_id
1 'polypeptide(L)'
;MNTIRIHKLLIVCFLFACLSACNKEDAPKAKWEYAGPVPKITNGPSEAQKMCYALWQKYDLHVYYNLSGEDALRTEVGYTQENSIISNNGAAIPMQAAEEAVAEKFLSLLTQFFSLLPDDMVRGDLHKRHVLVKINPGYNKYKDEDGNIIFSNTHTEDQQGIIHYGYLNNEEDTDDKFVTNLVGWKRGICHEFFRGLAYTYYKNITLPERFGLVSKGLYYYENESGVDVCMSGTTYFTEIGKKCGFISPFGARASSDSPYGDWASYVAWILTVPLTDRQADLDAWPKIREKYELVLKYYQNLYELDMEKLAVKWQAVQIN
;
A
#
# COMPACT_ATOMS: atom_id res chain seq x y z
N MET A 1 -37.21 -29.21 37.92
CA MET A 1 -36.24 -29.09 36.82
C MET A 1 -36.74 -28.04 35.83
N ASN A 2 -36.03 -26.93 35.62
CA ASN A 2 -35.84 -26.24 34.32
C ASN A 2 -35.69 -24.71 34.35
N THR A 3 -35.86 -23.99 35.46
CA THR A 3 -35.60 -22.53 35.47
C THR A 3 -34.12 -22.17 35.31
N ILE A 4 -33.21 -22.95 35.91
CA ILE A 4 -31.75 -22.76 35.78
C ILE A 4 -31.24 -23.15 34.38
N ARG A 5 -31.86 -24.15 33.72
CA ARG A 5 -31.53 -24.53 32.33
C ARG A 5 -31.97 -23.47 31.33
N ILE A 6 -33.13 -22.86 31.53
CA ILE A 6 -33.65 -21.79 30.66
C ILE A 6 -32.80 -20.52 30.74
N HIS A 7 -32.34 -20.13 31.94
CA HIS A 7 -31.45 -18.96 32.10
C HIS A 7 -30.07 -19.18 31.46
N LYS A 8 -29.49 -20.38 31.59
CA LYS A 8 -28.23 -20.71 30.90
C LYS A 8 -28.38 -20.77 29.39
N LEU A 9 -29.51 -21.26 28.87
CA LEU A 9 -29.80 -21.28 27.44
C LEU A 9 -30.00 -19.87 26.88
N LEU A 10 -30.71 -18.99 27.61
CA LEU A 10 -30.91 -17.59 27.23
C LEU A 10 -29.61 -16.79 27.22
N ILE A 11 -28.72 -17.01 28.19
CA ILE A 11 -27.39 -16.36 28.23
C ILE A 11 -26.51 -16.83 27.06
N VAL A 12 -26.56 -18.12 26.70
CA VAL A 12 -25.83 -18.66 25.54
C VAL A 12 -26.41 -18.14 24.22
N CYS A 13 -27.74 -18.02 24.10
CA CYS A 13 -28.38 -17.41 22.93
C CYS A 13 -28.10 -15.91 22.81
N PHE A 14 -28.01 -15.18 23.93
CA PHE A 14 -27.60 -13.76 23.93
C PHE A 14 -26.12 -13.60 23.56
N LEU A 15 -25.23 -14.48 24.05
CA LEU A 15 -23.83 -14.52 23.64
C LEU A 15 -23.66 -14.86 22.15
N PHE A 16 -24.46 -15.78 21.62
CA PHE A 16 -24.47 -16.06 20.17
C PHE A 16 -25.07 -14.89 19.35
N ALA A 17 -26.08 -14.20 19.86
CA ALA A 17 -26.65 -13.01 19.20
C ALA A 17 -25.68 -11.82 19.19
N CYS A 18 -24.86 -11.65 20.24
CA CYS A 18 -23.79 -10.64 20.29
C CYS A 18 -22.56 -11.01 19.45
N LEU A 19 -22.32 -12.30 19.17
CA LEU A 19 -21.25 -12.76 18.27
C LEU A 19 -21.68 -12.80 16.79
N SER A 20 -22.98 -12.67 16.50
CA SER A 20 -23.53 -12.73 15.14
C SER A 20 -23.98 -11.37 14.58
N ALA A 21 -23.71 -10.28 15.30
CA ALA A 21 -24.07 -8.93 14.90
C ALA A 21 -22.84 -8.10 14.50
N CYS A 22 -21.92 -8.68 13.73
CA CYS A 22 -21.22 -7.91 12.70
C CYS A 22 -21.99 -8.16 11.40
N ASN A 23 -23.11 -7.46 11.23
CA ASN A 23 -23.78 -7.45 9.94
C ASN A 23 -22.85 -6.78 8.92
N LYS A 24 -22.82 -7.30 7.69
CA LYS A 24 -22.08 -6.73 6.54
C LYS A 24 -22.37 -5.23 6.27
N GLU A 25 -23.36 -4.64 6.93
CA GLU A 25 -23.74 -3.23 6.86
C GLU A 25 -22.78 -2.29 7.61
N ASP A 26 -21.95 -2.79 8.53
CA ASP A 26 -20.92 -2.00 9.24
C ASP A 26 -19.56 -1.98 8.50
N ALA A 27 -19.49 -2.59 7.32
CA ALA A 27 -18.28 -2.56 6.51
C ALA A 27 -17.93 -1.10 6.14
N PRO A 28 -16.69 -0.64 6.42
CA PRO A 28 -16.29 0.74 6.17
C PRO A 28 -16.49 1.09 4.69
N LYS A 29 -17.34 2.08 4.43
CA LYS A 29 -17.62 2.59 3.07
C LYS A 29 -16.66 3.70 2.70
N ALA A 30 -16.37 3.80 1.39
CA ALA A 30 -15.62 4.94 0.88
C ALA A 30 -16.36 6.27 1.11
N LYS A 31 -15.64 7.33 1.51
CA LYS A 31 -16.14 8.71 1.56
C LYS A 31 -15.74 9.54 0.33
N TRP A 32 -14.81 9.03 -0.47
CA TRP A 32 -14.37 9.64 -1.72
C TRP A 32 -14.86 8.79 -2.88
N GLU A 33 -15.48 9.44 -3.86
CA GLU A 33 -15.85 8.86 -5.13
C GLU A 33 -15.10 9.61 -6.23
N TYR A 34 -14.42 8.86 -7.10
CA TYR A 34 -13.85 9.42 -8.32
C TYR A 34 -14.98 9.80 -9.28
N ALA A 35 -15.05 11.07 -9.68
CA ALA A 35 -16.10 11.57 -10.57
C ALA A 35 -15.69 11.64 -12.06
N GLY A 36 -14.45 11.29 -12.39
CA GLY A 36 -13.99 11.19 -13.78
C GLY A 36 -14.31 9.85 -14.46
N PRO A 37 -13.89 9.64 -15.71
CA PRO A 37 -14.20 8.42 -16.46
C PRO A 37 -13.48 7.20 -15.87
N VAL A 38 -14.24 6.15 -15.56
CA VAL A 38 -13.70 4.82 -15.21
C VAL A 38 -13.86 3.92 -16.44
N PRO A 39 -12.79 3.62 -17.18
CA PRO A 39 -12.90 2.76 -18.35
C PRO A 39 -13.44 1.37 -17.99
N LYS A 40 -14.29 0.84 -18.87
CA LYS A 40 -14.89 -0.49 -18.65
C LYS A 40 -13.82 -1.58 -18.77
N ILE A 41 -13.77 -2.48 -17.79
CA ILE A 41 -12.99 -3.72 -17.88
C ILE A 41 -13.81 -4.76 -18.66
N THR A 42 -13.22 -5.35 -19.70
CA THR A 42 -13.87 -6.36 -20.55
C THR A 42 -13.08 -7.65 -20.57
N ASN A 43 -13.78 -8.79 -20.67
CA ASN A 43 -13.15 -10.08 -20.91
C ASN A 43 -12.59 -10.12 -22.35
N GLY A 44 -11.28 -9.91 -22.49
CA GLY A 44 -10.60 -9.82 -23.78
C GLY A 44 -9.81 -11.08 -24.14
N PRO A 45 -9.23 -11.13 -25.36
CA PRO A 45 -8.50 -12.30 -25.84
C PRO A 45 -7.18 -12.59 -25.10
N SER A 46 -6.50 -11.58 -24.56
CA SER A 46 -5.18 -11.78 -23.94
C SER A 46 -5.25 -12.21 -22.47
N GLU A 47 -4.18 -12.86 -21.97
CA GLU A 47 -4.13 -13.30 -20.58
C GLU A 47 -4.14 -12.12 -19.60
N ALA A 48 -3.44 -11.03 -19.93
CA ALA A 48 -3.50 -9.80 -19.15
C ALA A 48 -4.94 -9.25 -19.01
N GLN A 49 -5.72 -9.23 -20.09
CA GLN A 49 -7.14 -8.80 -20.04
C GLN A 49 -8.00 -9.73 -19.18
N LYS A 50 -7.79 -11.04 -19.28
CA LYS A 50 -8.52 -12.02 -18.47
C LYS A 50 -8.21 -11.85 -16.98
N MET A 51 -6.95 -11.61 -16.61
CA MET A 51 -6.56 -11.34 -15.22
C MET A 51 -7.17 -10.03 -14.69
N CYS A 52 -7.11 -8.94 -15.46
CA CYS A 52 -7.80 -7.69 -15.11
C CYS A 52 -9.31 -7.92 -14.92
N TYR A 53 -9.95 -8.65 -15.83
CA TYR A 53 -11.37 -8.97 -15.75
C TYR A 53 -11.72 -9.83 -14.53
N ALA A 54 -10.89 -10.80 -14.17
CA ALA A 54 -11.08 -11.62 -12.98
C ALA A 54 -10.96 -10.81 -11.68
N LEU A 55 -9.98 -9.90 -11.59
CA LEU A 55 -9.83 -8.98 -10.46
C LEU A 55 -11.05 -8.05 -10.34
N TRP A 56 -11.54 -7.51 -11.45
CA TRP A 56 -12.75 -6.70 -11.49
C TRP A 56 -14.00 -7.52 -11.09
N GLN A 57 -14.20 -8.71 -11.64
CA GLN A 57 -15.38 -9.52 -11.30
C GLN A 57 -15.44 -9.93 -9.84
N LYS A 58 -14.29 -10.29 -9.25
CA LYS A 58 -14.24 -10.77 -7.87
C LYS A 58 -14.29 -9.63 -6.87
N TYR A 59 -13.54 -8.56 -7.13
CA TYR A 59 -13.26 -7.52 -6.14
C TYR A 59 -13.75 -6.14 -6.54
N ASP A 60 -14.25 -5.92 -7.76
CA ASP A 60 -14.47 -4.59 -8.35
C ASP A 60 -13.17 -3.77 -8.48
N LEU A 61 -12.02 -4.45 -8.57
CA LEU A 61 -10.72 -3.80 -8.71
C LEU A 61 -10.46 -3.39 -10.16
N HIS A 62 -10.26 -2.09 -10.37
CA HIS A 62 -9.92 -1.52 -11.65
C HIS A 62 -8.40 -1.48 -11.85
N VAL A 63 -7.90 -2.45 -12.62
CA VAL A 63 -6.47 -2.57 -12.98
C VAL A 63 -6.31 -2.43 -14.50
N TYR A 64 -5.43 -1.53 -14.92
CA TYR A 64 -5.15 -1.24 -16.33
C TYR A 64 -3.66 -1.45 -16.62
N TYR A 65 -3.36 -2.13 -17.72
CA TYR A 65 -1.99 -2.40 -18.16
C TYR A 65 -1.65 -1.81 -19.53
N ASN A 66 -2.68 -1.47 -20.31
CA ASN A 66 -2.55 -0.75 -21.56
C ASN A 66 -2.97 0.72 -21.37
N LEU A 67 -2.41 1.59 -22.21
CA LEU A 67 -2.78 3.00 -22.23
C LEU A 67 -3.90 3.31 -23.24
N SER A 68 -4.41 2.30 -23.95
CA SER A 68 -5.55 2.45 -24.87
C SER A 68 -6.86 2.79 -24.15
N GLY A 69 -6.87 2.75 -22.82
CA GLY A 69 -7.63 3.72 -22.05
C GLY A 69 -6.93 5.07 -22.08
N GLU A 70 -6.98 5.81 -23.21
CA GLU A 70 -6.54 7.22 -23.20
C GLU A 70 -7.32 8.03 -22.14
N ASP A 71 -8.50 7.54 -21.74
CA ASP A 71 -9.30 8.00 -20.59
C ASP A 71 -8.79 7.52 -19.22
N ALA A 72 -8.08 6.38 -19.12
CA ALA A 72 -7.55 5.86 -17.85
C ALA A 72 -6.48 6.78 -17.23
N LEU A 73 -5.87 7.61 -18.08
CA LEU A 73 -4.91 8.65 -17.73
C LEU A 73 -5.55 10.05 -17.67
N ARG A 74 -6.85 10.17 -18.02
CA ARG A 74 -7.61 11.43 -17.92
C ARG A 74 -8.14 11.60 -16.51
N THR A 75 -8.01 12.82 -16.03
CA THR A 75 -8.44 13.26 -14.71
C THR A 75 -9.29 14.51 -14.93
N GLU A 76 -10.09 14.92 -13.94
CA GLU A 76 -10.98 16.09 -14.08
C GLU A 76 -10.21 17.41 -14.31
N VAL A 77 -8.90 17.42 -14.03
CA VAL A 77 -8.00 18.55 -14.23
C VAL A 77 -7.11 18.40 -15.48
N GLY A 78 -7.39 17.42 -16.35
CA GLY A 78 -6.63 17.13 -17.57
C GLY A 78 -5.86 15.80 -17.50
N TYR A 79 -4.73 15.70 -18.21
CA TYR A 79 -3.78 14.60 -18.00
C TYR A 79 -3.21 14.68 -16.56
N THR A 80 -2.87 13.54 -15.96
CA THR A 80 -2.05 13.43 -14.74
C THR A 80 -1.05 14.58 -14.69
N GLN A 81 -1.03 15.39 -13.63
CA GLN A 81 -0.56 16.78 -13.66
C GLN A 81 0.76 16.88 -14.43
N GLU A 82 0.69 17.30 -15.70
CA GLU A 82 1.80 17.16 -16.65
C GLU A 82 3.05 17.84 -16.10
N ASN A 83 2.87 18.96 -15.38
CA ASN A 83 3.92 19.68 -14.67
C ASN A 83 4.66 18.85 -13.61
N SER A 84 3.94 18.03 -12.83
CA SER A 84 4.56 17.14 -11.83
C SER A 84 5.29 15.97 -12.50
N ILE A 85 4.79 15.45 -13.61
CA ILE A 85 5.49 14.40 -14.37
C ILE A 85 6.74 14.96 -15.04
N ILE A 86 6.66 16.13 -15.70
CA ILE A 86 7.80 16.82 -16.31
C ILE A 86 8.87 17.12 -15.25
N SER A 87 8.48 17.64 -14.07
CA SER A 87 9.42 17.95 -13.00
C SER A 87 10.11 16.70 -12.41
N ASN A 88 9.44 15.54 -12.50
CA ASN A 88 9.92 14.30 -11.89
C ASN A 88 10.72 13.43 -12.84
N ASN A 89 10.25 13.28 -14.08
CA ASN A 89 10.87 12.47 -15.12
C ASN A 89 10.32 12.85 -16.51
N GLY A 90 10.97 13.80 -17.18
CA GLY A 90 10.60 14.19 -18.55
C GLY A 90 10.65 13.05 -19.57
N ALA A 91 11.46 12.00 -19.35
CA ALA A 91 11.52 10.81 -20.20
C ALA A 91 10.28 9.89 -20.06
N ALA A 92 9.46 10.10 -19.02
CA ALA A 92 8.19 9.39 -18.86
C ALA A 92 7.06 9.99 -19.73
N ILE A 93 7.35 11.01 -20.54
CA ILE A 93 6.37 11.69 -21.41
C ILE A 93 6.71 11.44 -22.90
N PRO A 94 5.73 11.03 -23.73
CA PRO A 94 4.39 10.60 -23.31
C PRO A 94 4.46 9.30 -22.49
N MET A 95 3.51 9.11 -21.58
CA MET A 95 3.42 7.85 -20.83
C MET A 95 3.30 6.68 -21.81
N GLN A 96 3.96 5.56 -21.48
CA GLN A 96 4.00 4.37 -22.32
C GLN A 96 3.40 3.17 -21.58
N ALA A 97 2.64 2.35 -22.29
CA ALA A 97 2.12 1.10 -21.76
C ALA A 97 3.28 0.17 -21.44
N ALA A 98 3.15 -0.61 -20.37
CA ALA A 98 4.06 -1.72 -20.16
C ALA A 98 3.87 -2.76 -21.28
N GLU A 99 4.93 -3.52 -21.56
CA GLU A 99 4.84 -4.67 -22.47
C GLU A 99 3.92 -5.73 -21.88
N GLU A 100 3.19 -6.45 -22.73
CA GLU A 100 2.18 -7.41 -22.28
C GLU A 100 2.78 -8.53 -21.41
N ALA A 101 3.97 -9.02 -21.76
CA ALA A 101 4.67 -10.02 -20.95
C ALA A 101 5.02 -9.52 -19.52
N VAL A 102 5.37 -8.23 -19.39
CA VAL A 102 5.59 -7.60 -18.08
C VAL A 102 4.27 -7.44 -17.33
N ALA A 103 3.23 -7.02 -18.05
CA ALA A 103 1.90 -6.88 -17.48
C ALA A 103 1.38 -8.19 -16.92
N GLU A 104 1.56 -9.31 -17.61
CA GLU A 104 1.15 -10.64 -17.14
C GLU A 104 1.86 -11.02 -15.82
N LYS A 105 3.18 -10.78 -15.72
CA LYS A 105 3.94 -11.00 -14.48
C LYS A 105 3.45 -10.13 -13.32
N PHE A 106 3.23 -8.85 -13.57
CA PHE A 106 2.69 -7.92 -12.57
C PHE A 106 1.28 -8.32 -12.13
N LEU A 107 0.39 -8.63 -13.07
CA LEU A 107 -0.99 -9.02 -12.79
C LEU A 107 -1.04 -10.36 -12.03
N SER A 108 -0.15 -11.30 -12.34
CA SER A 108 0.02 -12.52 -11.56
C SER A 108 0.44 -12.23 -10.12
N LEU A 109 1.42 -11.34 -9.92
CA LEU A 109 1.86 -10.93 -8.59
C LEU A 109 0.74 -10.24 -7.79
N LEU A 110 0.02 -9.32 -8.45
CA LEU A 110 -1.06 -8.56 -7.85
C LEU A 110 -2.25 -9.46 -7.50
N THR A 111 -2.58 -10.41 -8.38
CA THR A 111 -3.62 -11.43 -8.13
C THR A 111 -3.25 -12.31 -6.94
N GLN A 112 -2.00 -12.77 -6.87
CA GLN A 112 -1.51 -13.54 -5.72
C GLN A 112 -1.57 -12.72 -4.43
N PHE A 113 -1.14 -11.45 -4.45
CA PHE A 113 -1.24 -10.55 -3.29
C PHE A 113 -2.69 -10.47 -2.75
N PHE A 114 -3.64 -10.15 -3.63
CA PHE A 114 -5.04 -10.01 -3.24
C PHE A 114 -5.68 -11.32 -2.79
N SER A 115 -5.26 -12.47 -3.35
CA SER A 115 -5.74 -13.78 -2.92
C SER A 115 -5.34 -14.15 -1.49
N LEU A 116 -4.32 -13.51 -0.93
CA LEU A 116 -3.83 -13.76 0.44
C LEU A 116 -4.54 -12.91 1.49
N LEU A 117 -5.34 -11.92 1.05
CA LEU A 117 -6.03 -10.98 1.92
C LEU A 117 -7.52 -11.33 2.07
N PRO A 118 -8.16 -10.96 3.19
CA PRO A 118 -9.62 -11.06 3.34
C PRO A 118 -10.36 -10.29 2.24
N ASP A 119 -11.42 -10.88 1.67
CA ASP A 119 -12.15 -10.29 0.53
C ASP A 119 -12.76 -8.91 0.88
N ASP A 120 -13.16 -8.68 2.13
CA ASP A 120 -13.69 -7.41 2.63
C ASP A 120 -12.64 -6.29 2.75
N MET A 121 -11.36 -6.66 2.78
CA MET A 121 -10.23 -5.74 2.74
C MET A 121 -9.88 -5.32 1.31
N VAL A 122 -10.19 -6.16 0.32
CA VAL A 122 -9.75 -6.04 -1.08
C VAL A 122 -10.79 -5.36 -1.99
N ARG A 123 -12.01 -5.13 -1.52
CA ARG A 123 -13.09 -4.55 -2.35
C ARG A 123 -12.73 -3.22 -3.02
N GLY A 124 -13.12 -3.06 -4.28
CA GLY A 124 -12.74 -1.98 -5.19
C GLY A 124 -13.21 -0.59 -4.78
N ASP A 125 -14.32 -0.51 -4.03
CA ASP A 125 -14.81 0.75 -3.45
C ASP A 125 -13.81 1.34 -2.44
N LEU A 126 -12.78 0.59 -2.04
CA LEU A 126 -11.79 0.99 -1.05
C LEU A 126 -10.46 1.42 -1.68
N HIS A 127 -10.32 1.34 -3.00
CA HIS A 127 -9.03 1.39 -3.68
C HIS A 127 -8.96 2.42 -4.79
N LYS A 128 -7.72 2.74 -5.14
CA LYS A 128 -7.38 3.58 -6.28
C LYS A 128 -7.33 2.70 -7.54
N ARG A 129 -7.53 3.30 -8.70
CA ARG A 129 -7.27 2.63 -9.98
C ARG A 129 -5.79 2.29 -10.06
N HIS A 130 -5.48 1.04 -10.37
CA HIS A 130 -4.10 0.57 -10.50
C HIS A 130 -3.72 0.63 -11.98
N VAL A 131 -2.68 1.39 -12.32
CA VAL A 131 -2.23 1.58 -13.70
C VAL A 131 -0.78 1.15 -13.81
N LEU A 132 -0.51 0.13 -14.62
CA LEU A 132 0.84 -0.28 -14.95
C LEU A 132 1.34 0.52 -16.16
N VAL A 133 2.47 1.20 -15.98
CA VAL A 133 3.16 1.99 -16.98
C VAL A 133 4.58 1.48 -17.17
N LYS A 134 5.15 1.71 -18.36
CA LYS A 134 6.54 1.33 -18.66
C LYS A 134 7.51 2.05 -17.72
N ILE A 135 7.38 3.36 -17.59
CA ILE A 135 8.26 4.19 -16.76
C ILE A 135 7.42 4.87 -15.69
N ASN A 136 7.85 4.75 -14.43
CA ASN A 136 7.19 5.40 -13.32
C ASN A 136 7.41 6.92 -13.38
N PRO A 137 6.34 7.74 -13.30
CA PRO A 137 6.42 9.20 -13.30
C PRO A 137 6.88 9.82 -11.96
N GLY A 138 7.14 9.03 -10.92
CA GLY A 138 7.34 9.49 -9.55
C GLY A 138 8.75 10.04 -9.21
N TYR A 139 8.75 11.09 -8.37
CA TYR A 139 9.92 11.81 -7.84
C TYR A 139 10.76 11.05 -6.80
N ASN A 140 10.27 9.93 -6.26
CA ASN A 140 10.75 9.37 -5.00
C ASN A 140 12.03 8.51 -5.15
N LYS A 141 13.09 9.09 -5.72
CA LYS A 141 14.46 8.54 -5.70
C LYS A 141 15.13 8.92 -4.37
N TYR A 142 14.65 8.35 -3.27
CA TYR A 142 15.33 8.49 -1.99
C TYR A 142 16.64 7.73 -2.01
N LYS A 143 17.62 8.21 -1.26
CA LYS A 143 18.87 7.51 -1.04
C LYS A 143 19.13 7.36 0.45
N ASP A 144 19.79 6.29 0.85
CA ASP A 144 20.36 6.22 2.19
C ASP A 144 21.61 7.12 2.31
N GLU A 145 22.19 7.15 3.50
CA GLU A 145 23.40 7.90 3.83
C GLU A 145 24.63 7.50 3.00
N ASP A 146 24.65 6.28 2.47
CA ASP A 146 25.72 5.74 1.62
C ASP A 146 25.48 6.01 0.12
N GLY A 147 24.34 6.63 -0.22
CA GLY A 147 23.94 6.94 -1.58
C GLY A 147 23.23 5.81 -2.32
N ASN A 148 22.92 4.70 -1.65
CA ASN A 148 22.15 3.61 -2.24
C ASN A 148 20.70 4.04 -2.43
N ILE A 149 20.14 3.71 -3.59
CA ILE A 149 18.77 4.10 -3.93
C ILE A 149 17.78 3.26 -3.12
N ILE A 150 16.88 3.92 -2.40
CA ILE A 150 15.73 3.32 -1.75
C ILE A 150 14.55 3.38 -2.74
N PHE A 151 14.34 2.27 -3.45
CA PHE A 151 13.36 2.19 -4.55
C PHE A 151 11.90 2.27 -4.06
N SER A 152 11.09 3.10 -4.74
CA SER A 152 9.62 2.98 -4.85
C SER A 152 9.18 2.84 -6.31
N ASN A 153 8.80 1.64 -6.73
CA ASN A 153 8.22 1.37 -8.07
C ASN A 153 6.77 1.87 -8.21
N THR A 154 6.31 2.74 -7.30
CA THR A 154 4.96 3.29 -7.30
C THR A 154 4.94 4.80 -7.20
N HIS A 155 3.93 5.43 -7.83
CA HIS A 155 3.60 6.84 -7.70
C HIS A 155 2.09 6.99 -7.59
N THR A 156 1.63 7.97 -6.82
CA THR A 156 0.21 8.10 -6.49
C THR A 156 -0.24 9.53 -6.65
N GLU A 157 -1.35 9.69 -7.35
CA GLU A 157 -2.06 10.95 -7.44
C GLU A 157 -3.30 10.82 -6.58
N ASP A 158 -3.11 11.07 -5.29
CA ASP A 158 -4.14 10.83 -4.26
C ASP A 158 -5.47 11.52 -4.64
N GLN A 159 -5.43 12.76 -5.13
CA GLN A 159 -6.63 13.52 -5.53
C GLN A 159 -7.40 12.92 -6.72
N GLN A 160 -6.75 12.08 -7.53
CA GLN A 160 -7.32 11.49 -8.74
C GLN A 160 -7.60 9.98 -8.58
N GLY A 161 -7.25 9.42 -7.42
CA GLY A 161 -7.39 8.01 -7.09
C GLY A 161 -6.73 7.09 -8.11
N ILE A 162 -5.50 7.40 -8.50
CA ILE A 162 -4.67 6.56 -9.37
C ILE A 162 -3.37 6.19 -8.63
N ILE A 163 -2.99 4.92 -8.71
CA ILE A 163 -1.65 4.43 -8.40
C ILE A 163 -1.00 3.97 -9.70
N HIS A 164 0.10 4.62 -10.04
CA HIS A 164 0.99 4.23 -11.11
C HIS A 164 2.01 3.23 -10.58
N TYR A 165 2.17 2.12 -11.30
CA TYR A 165 3.23 1.15 -11.10
C TYR A 165 4.15 1.18 -12.31
N GLY A 166 5.46 1.27 -12.11
CA GLY A 166 6.39 1.28 -13.23
C GLY A 166 7.86 1.25 -12.83
N TYR A 167 8.74 1.19 -13.82
CA TYR A 167 10.19 1.20 -13.59
C TYR A 167 10.69 2.59 -13.21
N LEU A 168 11.54 2.67 -12.18
CA LEU A 168 12.02 3.94 -11.62
C LEU A 168 13.14 4.63 -12.42
N ASN A 169 13.78 3.92 -13.35
CA ASN A 169 14.94 4.45 -14.06
C ASN A 169 15.09 3.76 -15.42
N ASN A 170 14.54 4.38 -16.44
CA ASN A 170 14.74 4.04 -17.85
C ASN A 170 15.12 5.32 -18.60
N GLU A 171 16.31 5.84 -18.33
CA GLU A 171 16.86 6.85 -19.24
C GLU A 171 17.30 6.18 -20.56
N GLU A 172 17.74 4.91 -20.54
CA GLU A 172 18.15 4.18 -21.77
C GLU A 172 17.98 2.63 -21.69
N ASP A 173 17.37 2.09 -20.62
CA ASP A 173 17.43 0.65 -20.35
C ASP A 173 16.18 -0.08 -20.89
N THR A 174 16.36 -0.99 -21.85
CA THR A 174 15.26 -1.71 -22.50
C THR A 174 14.78 -2.92 -21.71
N ASP A 175 15.48 -3.29 -20.63
CA ASP A 175 15.30 -4.60 -20.02
C ASP A 175 14.17 -4.62 -18.98
N ASP A 176 13.38 -5.69 -18.99
CA ASP A 176 12.35 -6.01 -17.99
C ASP A 176 12.99 -6.17 -16.60
N LYS A 177 12.86 -5.15 -15.74
CA LYS A 177 13.36 -5.17 -14.34
C LYS A 177 12.37 -5.75 -13.34
N PHE A 178 11.28 -6.36 -13.79
CA PHE A 178 10.26 -6.89 -12.90
C PHE A 178 10.81 -8.00 -12.00
N VAL A 179 11.45 -9.01 -12.61
CA VAL A 179 11.97 -10.19 -11.90
C VAL A 179 13.18 -9.84 -11.04
N THR A 180 14.10 -9.03 -11.57
CA THR A 180 15.33 -8.63 -10.85
C THR A 180 15.06 -7.76 -9.63
N ASN A 181 13.89 -7.13 -9.54
CA ASN A 181 13.47 -6.32 -8.39
C ASN A 181 12.13 -6.78 -7.79
N LEU A 182 11.85 -8.09 -7.77
CA LEU A 182 10.59 -8.62 -7.24
C LEU A 182 10.30 -8.14 -5.80
N VAL A 183 11.34 -8.04 -4.95
CA VAL A 183 11.19 -7.53 -3.57
C VAL A 183 10.71 -6.07 -3.55
N GLY A 184 11.26 -5.22 -4.41
CA GLY A 184 10.81 -3.84 -4.57
C GLY A 184 9.36 -3.77 -5.04
N TRP A 185 8.97 -4.60 -6.02
CA TRP A 185 7.59 -4.71 -6.49
C TRP A 185 6.63 -5.12 -5.39
N LYS A 186 6.98 -6.14 -4.61
CA LYS A 186 6.20 -6.57 -3.45
C LYS A 186 6.06 -5.45 -2.43
N ARG A 187 7.15 -4.73 -2.14
CA ARG A 187 7.15 -3.63 -1.16
C ARG A 187 6.25 -2.48 -1.62
N GLY A 188 6.33 -2.09 -2.89
CA GLY A 188 5.47 -1.03 -3.46
C GLY A 188 3.99 -1.41 -3.46
N ILE A 189 3.64 -2.64 -3.85
CA ILE A 189 2.25 -3.14 -3.77
C ILE A 189 1.74 -3.06 -2.34
N CYS A 190 2.49 -3.57 -1.36
CA CYS A 190 2.10 -3.49 0.05
C CYS A 190 1.96 -2.03 0.49
N HIS A 191 2.96 -1.19 0.25
CA HIS A 191 2.95 0.20 0.69
C HIS A 191 1.71 0.94 0.16
N GLU A 192 1.45 0.91 -1.15
CA GLU A 192 0.35 1.68 -1.72
C GLU A 192 -1.03 1.16 -1.33
N PHE A 193 -1.21 -0.16 -1.30
CA PHE A 193 -2.47 -0.76 -0.88
C PHE A 193 -2.80 -0.39 0.57
N PHE A 194 -1.85 -0.58 1.47
CA PHE A 194 -2.07 -0.32 2.90
C PHE A 194 -2.09 1.19 3.22
N ARG A 195 -1.42 2.02 2.42
CA ARG A 195 -1.58 3.48 2.51
C ARG A 195 -2.99 3.90 2.11
N GLY A 196 -3.51 3.38 1.01
CA GLY A 196 -4.89 3.62 0.58
C GLY A 196 -5.91 3.19 1.64
N LEU A 197 -5.69 2.02 2.24
CA LEU A 197 -6.52 1.49 3.32
C LEU A 197 -6.54 2.38 4.58
N ALA A 198 -5.38 2.94 4.93
CA ALA A 198 -5.20 3.76 6.13
C ALA A 198 -5.66 5.21 5.96
N TYR A 199 -5.76 5.71 4.72
CA TYR A 199 -6.03 7.10 4.44
C TYR A 199 -7.52 7.44 4.72
N THR A 200 -7.75 8.25 5.74
CA THR A 200 -9.08 8.55 6.33
C THR A 200 -10.04 9.30 5.40
N TYR A 201 -9.55 9.94 4.34
CA TYR A 201 -10.42 10.52 3.31
C TYR A 201 -11.23 9.46 2.57
N TYR A 202 -10.77 8.21 2.56
CA TYR A 202 -11.47 7.12 1.90
C TYR A 202 -12.28 6.33 2.92
N LYS A 203 -11.78 6.01 4.12
CA LYS A 203 -12.57 5.22 5.09
C LYS A 203 -12.76 5.90 6.43
N ASN A 204 -13.87 5.61 7.11
CA ASN A 204 -14.04 5.92 8.54
C ASN A 204 -13.24 4.97 9.45
N ILE A 205 -12.11 4.43 8.96
CA ILE A 205 -11.21 3.60 9.74
C ILE A 205 -10.06 4.50 10.20
N THR A 206 -10.00 4.74 11.49
CA THR A 206 -8.98 5.59 12.10
C THR A 206 -7.79 4.73 12.51
N LEU A 207 -6.59 5.12 12.08
CA LEU A 207 -5.37 4.54 12.62
C LEU A 207 -5.29 4.81 14.13
N PRO A 208 -4.65 3.94 14.93
CA PRO A 208 -4.44 4.21 16.34
C PRO A 208 -3.66 5.53 16.52
N GLU A 209 -4.25 6.51 17.20
CA GLU A 209 -3.63 7.83 17.47
C GLU A 209 -2.21 7.68 18.03
N ARG A 210 -2.04 6.67 18.90
CA ARG A 210 -0.76 6.34 19.51
C ARG A 210 0.37 6.15 18.49
N PHE A 211 0.10 5.61 17.31
CA PHE A 211 1.12 5.30 16.31
C PHE A 211 1.90 6.55 15.87
N GLY A 212 1.19 7.63 15.51
CA GLY A 212 1.82 8.90 15.15
C GLY A 212 2.51 9.56 16.35
N LEU A 213 1.92 9.43 17.54
CA LEU A 213 2.49 9.98 18.79
C LEU A 213 3.84 9.34 19.18
N VAL A 214 4.15 8.11 18.75
CA VAL A 214 5.45 7.48 19.04
C VAL A 214 6.62 8.32 18.51
N SER A 215 6.44 9.00 17.37
CA SER A 215 7.48 9.79 16.69
C SER A 215 7.12 11.27 16.53
N LYS A 216 6.14 11.77 17.29
CA LYS A 216 5.74 13.19 17.23
C LYS A 216 6.93 14.12 17.49
N GLY A 217 7.08 15.14 16.65
CA GLY A 217 8.20 16.08 16.70
C GLY A 217 9.53 15.53 16.12
N LEU A 218 9.55 14.27 15.65
CA LEU A 218 10.71 13.67 14.97
C LEU A 218 10.49 13.45 13.47
N TYR A 219 9.25 13.58 13.00
CA TYR A 219 8.93 13.65 11.57
C TYR A 219 9.65 14.85 10.93
N TYR A 220 10.06 14.71 9.68
CA TYR A 220 10.89 15.69 8.97
C TYR A 220 10.29 17.11 8.99
N TYR A 221 8.99 17.24 8.78
CA TYR A 221 8.30 18.53 8.77
C TYR A 221 7.86 19.03 10.15
N GLU A 222 8.05 18.22 11.21
CA GLU A 222 7.71 18.55 12.59
C GLU A 222 8.93 18.81 13.48
N ASN A 223 10.13 18.47 13.00
CA ASN A 223 11.35 18.51 13.80
C ASN A 223 11.93 19.92 13.85
N GLU A 224 11.31 20.77 14.67
CA GLU A 224 11.77 22.14 14.95
C GLU A 224 13.09 22.18 15.74
N SER A 225 13.41 21.10 16.45
CA SER A 225 14.57 21.04 17.35
C SER A 225 15.91 20.86 16.62
N GLY A 226 15.87 20.32 15.39
CA GLY A 226 17.07 19.93 14.65
C GLY A 226 17.85 18.76 15.27
N VAL A 227 17.31 18.09 16.29
CA VAL A 227 17.89 16.89 16.90
C VAL A 227 17.42 15.65 16.15
N ASP A 228 18.30 14.68 15.91
CA ASP A 228 17.95 13.42 15.24
C ASP A 228 17.26 13.63 13.87
N VAL A 229 17.84 14.52 13.07
CA VAL A 229 17.39 14.81 11.69
C VAL A 229 17.60 13.57 10.82
N CYS A 230 16.51 12.81 10.62
CA CYS A 230 16.53 11.57 9.85
C CYS A 230 16.45 11.76 8.33
N MET A 231 16.30 13.00 7.86
CA MET A 231 16.13 13.33 6.45
C MET A 231 16.84 14.66 6.11
N SER A 232 17.54 14.71 4.98
CA SER A 232 18.06 15.94 4.38
C SER A 232 17.82 15.91 2.87
N GLY A 233 16.90 16.73 2.38
CA GLY A 233 16.45 16.64 0.99
C GLY A 233 15.89 15.24 0.69
N THR A 234 16.49 14.52 -0.25
CA THR A 234 16.14 13.14 -0.62
C THR A 234 17.00 12.07 0.07
N THR A 235 17.95 12.48 0.91
CA THR A 235 18.79 11.56 1.70
C THR A 235 18.08 11.21 3.00
N TYR A 236 18.02 9.91 3.30
CA TYR A 236 17.52 9.32 4.53
C TYR A 236 18.69 8.80 5.35
N PHE A 237 18.80 9.21 6.61
CA PHE A 237 19.81 8.71 7.53
C PHE A 237 19.23 7.51 8.28
N THR A 238 19.61 6.30 7.87
CA THR A 238 18.94 5.05 8.25
C THR A 238 19.00 4.80 9.74
N GLU A 239 20.17 4.93 10.37
CA GLU A 239 20.31 4.68 11.80
C GLU A 239 19.54 5.72 12.65
N ILE A 240 19.63 7.01 12.27
CA ILE A 240 18.87 8.09 12.92
C ILE A 240 17.36 7.87 12.72
N GLY A 241 16.94 7.51 11.52
CA GLY A 241 15.56 7.18 11.20
C GLY A 241 15.04 6.05 12.08
N LYS A 242 15.81 4.97 12.24
CA LYS A 242 15.48 3.86 13.14
C LYS A 242 15.36 4.30 14.60
N LYS A 243 16.31 5.11 15.10
CA LYS A 243 16.24 5.75 16.42
C LYS A 243 14.96 6.56 16.60
N CYS A 244 14.55 7.30 15.56
CA CYS A 244 13.31 8.08 15.53
C CYS A 244 12.04 7.25 15.35
N GLY A 245 12.14 5.93 15.11
CA GLY A 245 11.01 5.04 14.91
C GLY A 245 10.50 4.97 13.47
N PHE A 246 11.35 5.25 12.49
CA PHE A 246 11.04 5.14 11.07
C PHE A 246 11.82 3.98 10.44
N ILE A 247 11.15 3.22 9.56
CA ILE A 247 11.79 2.15 8.77
C ILE A 247 12.01 2.55 7.30
N SER A 248 11.63 3.79 6.94
CA SER A 248 11.75 4.32 5.57
C SER A 248 11.67 5.85 5.52
N PRO A 249 12.18 6.46 4.42
CA PRO A 249 11.98 7.89 4.15
C PRO A 249 10.51 8.31 4.01
N PHE A 250 9.64 7.42 3.50
CA PHE A 250 8.20 7.70 3.37
C PHE A 250 7.54 7.92 4.73
N GLY A 251 7.96 7.13 5.73
CA GLY A 251 7.49 7.30 7.10
C GLY A 251 8.04 8.57 7.75
N ALA A 252 9.33 8.84 7.58
CA ALA A 252 9.97 10.04 8.12
C ALA A 252 9.36 11.35 7.57
N ARG A 253 8.84 11.33 6.33
CA ARG A 253 8.19 12.49 5.69
C ARG A 253 6.68 12.61 5.95
N ALA A 254 6.07 11.67 6.66
CA ALA A 254 4.69 11.81 7.11
C ALA A 254 4.58 12.86 8.24
N SER A 255 3.45 12.88 8.94
CA SER A 255 3.27 13.66 10.17
C SER A 255 2.58 12.81 11.23
N SER A 256 2.71 13.22 12.49
CA SER A 256 2.07 12.58 13.64
C SER A 256 0.55 12.60 13.55
N ASP A 257 -0.03 13.66 12.98
CA ASP A 257 -1.47 13.80 12.76
C ASP A 257 -1.96 13.11 11.47
N SER A 258 -1.05 12.69 10.59
CA SER A 258 -1.36 11.96 9.34
C SER A 258 -0.28 10.92 9.02
N PRO A 259 -0.14 9.87 9.85
CA PRO A 259 0.99 8.95 9.78
C PRO A 259 0.81 7.86 8.69
N TYR A 260 -0.02 8.09 7.67
CA TYR A 260 -0.43 7.04 6.71
C TYR A 260 0.74 6.45 5.92
N GLY A 261 1.69 7.29 5.48
CA GLY A 261 2.90 6.83 4.81
C GLY A 261 3.82 6.04 5.74
N ASP A 262 3.88 6.42 7.01
CA ASP A 262 4.64 5.70 8.03
C ASP A 262 4.02 4.35 8.36
N TRP A 263 2.71 4.33 8.56
CA TRP A 263 1.92 3.11 8.76
C TRP A 263 2.10 2.12 7.61
N ALA A 264 1.89 2.58 6.38
CA ALA A 264 2.05 1.79 5.17
C ALA A 264 3.47 1.23 5.03
N SER A 265 4.47 2.03 5.40
CA SER A 265 5.84 1.59 5.45
C SER A 265 6.05 0.45 6.44
N TYR A 266 5.57 0.55 7.67
CA TYR A 266 5.67 -0.56 8.63
C TYR A 266 4.99 -1.82 8.11
N VAL A 267 3.81 -1.71 7.50
CA VAL A 267 3.14 -2.87 6.91
C VAL A 267 3.97 -3.49 5.80
N ALA A 268 4.49 -2.68 4.87
CA ALA A 268 5.34 -3.17 3.80
C ALA A 268 6.60 -3.84 4.35
N TRP A 269 7.25 -3.26 5.36
CA TRP A 269 8.42 -3.83 6.03
C TRP A 269 8.12 -5.18 6.67
N ILE A 270 7.00 -5.32 7.38
CA ILE A 270 6.56 -6.60 7.97
C ILE A 270 6.36 -7.65 6.88
N LEU A 271 5.66 -7.28 5.81
CA LEU A 271 5.27 -8.21 4.76
C LEU A 271 6.44 -8.60 3.83
N THR A 272 7.46 -7.76 3.67
CA THR A 272 8.55 -8.05 2.70
C THR A 272 9.90 -8.35 3.33
N VAL A 273 10.12 -8.08 4.61
CA VAL A 273 11.37 -8.40 5.30
C VAL A 273 11.15 -9.57 6.26
N PRO A 274 11.96 -10.65 6.18
CA PRO A 274 11.86 -11.77 7.11
C PRO A 274 11.94 -11.32 8.57
N LEU A 275 11.17 -11.95 9.45
CA LEU A 275 11.16 -11.59 10.88
C LEU A 275 12.56 -11.69 11.50
N THR A 276 13.35 -12.69 11.09
CA THR A 276 14.75 -12.87 11.50
C THR A 276 15.61 -11.64 11.25
N ASP A 277 15.37 -10.97 10.12
CA ASP A 277 16.17 -9.84 9.67
C ASP A 277 15.68 -8.53 10.31
N ARG A 278 14.43 -8.52 10.77
CA ARG A 278 13.83 -7.41 11.53
C ARG A 278 14.18 -7.45 13.02
N GLN A 279 14.55 -8.61 13.55
CA GLN A 279 14.69 -8.82 14.99
C GLN A 279 15.72 -7.88 15.63
N ALA A 280 16.85 -7.65 14.97
CA ALA A 280 17.87 -6.72 15.46
C ALA A 280 17.32 -5.30 15.65
N ASP A 281 16.50 -4.82 14.72
CA ASP A 281 15.87 -3.50 14.82
C ASP A 281 14.79 -3.45 15.91
N LEU A 282 14.01 -4.54 16.06
CA LEU A 282 12.99 -4.65 17.11
C LEU A 282 13.61 -4.69 18.52
N ASP A 283 14.79 -5.28 18.66
CA ASP A 283 15.52 -5.36 19.93
C ASP A 283 16.24 -4.05 20.25
N ALA A 284 16.85 -3.40 19.25
CA ALA A 284 17.62 -2.18 19.45
C ALA A 284 16.77 -0.91 19.63
N TRP A 285 15.62 -0.81 18.96
CA TRP A 285 14.88 0.44 18.84
C TRP A 285 13.46 0.35 19.42
N PRO A 286 13.22 0.85 20.64
CA PRO A 286 11.92 0.73 21.32
C PRO A 286 10.75 1.34 20.54
N LYS A 287 10.98 2.46 19.83
CA LYS A 287 9.96 3.10 18.99
C LYS A 287 9.55 2.22 17.80
N ILE A 288 10.51 1.49 17.22
CA ILE A 288 10.21 0.53 16.14
C ILE A 288 9.37 -0.62 16.68
N ARG A 289 9.76 -1.19 17.82
CA ARG A 289 8.99 -2.26 18.47
C ARG A 289 7.56 -1.83 18.76
N GLU A 290 7.37 -0.66 19.36
CA GLU A 290 6.03 -0.17 19.71
C GLU A 290 5.15 0.01 18.46
N LYS A 291 5.67 0.65 17.40
CA LYS A 291 4.93 0.81 16.14
C LYS A 291 4.62 -0.53 15.48
N TYR A 292 5.59 -1.45 15.45
CA TYR A 292 5.41 -2.81 14.94
C TYR A 292 4.25 -3.53 15.65
N GLU A 293 4.24 -3.54 16.98
CA GLU A 293 3.18 -4.16 17.78
C GLU A 293 1.81 -3.51 17.56
N LEU A 294 1.76 -2.18 17.40
CA LEU A 294 0.53 -1.46 17.05
C LEU A 294 -0.03 -1.90 15.70
N VAL A 295 0.82 -2.09 14.69
CA VAL A 295 0.40 -2.60 13.37
C VAL A 295 -0.17 -4.02 13.48
N LEU A 296 0.53 -4.93 14.15
CA LEU A 296 0.05 -6.31 14.33
C LEU A 296 -1.32 -6.35 15.01
N LYS A 297 -1.43 -5.65 16.14
CA LYS A 297 -2.67 -5.61 16.93
C LYS A 297 -3.83 -5.02 16.15
N TYR A 298 -3.56 -3.99 15.34
CA TYR A 298 -4.59 -3.35 14.53
C TYR A 298 -5.22 -4.31 13.52
N TYR A 299 -4.42 -5.00 12.70
CA TYR A 299 -4.94 -5.92 11.70
C TYR A 299 -5.55 -7.18 12.32
N GLN A 300 -5.00 -7.66 13.44
CA GLN A 300 -5.59 -8.76 14.19
C GLN A 300 -6.98 -8.40 14.73
N ASN A 301 -7.19 -7.16 15.21
CA ASN A 301 -8.48 -6.76 15.76
C ASN A 301 -9.51 -6.40 14.68
N LEU A 302 -9.07 -5.78 13.59
CA LEU A 302 -9.98 -5.24 12.57
C LEU A 302 -10.36 -6.27 11.51
N TYR A 303 -9.44 -7.18 11.15
CA TYR A 303 -9.64 -8.13 10.05
C TYR A 303 -9.35 -9.59 10.47
N GLU A 304 -9.14 -9.86 11.76
CA GLU A 304 -8.69 -11.16 12.26
C GLU A 304 -7.41 -11.67 11.55
N LEU A 305 -6.59 -10.73 11.07
CA LEU A 305 -5.48 -11.00 10.19
C LEU A 305 -4.16 -11.04 10.96
N ASP A 306 -3.56 -12.24 11.01
CA ASP A 306 -2.21 -12.45 11.50
C ASP A 306 -1.19 -12.01 10.44
N MET A 307 -0.64 -10.81 10.63
CA MET A 307 0.29 -10.19 9.68
C MET A 307 1.61 -10.95 9.52
N GLU A 308 2.09 -11.67 10.54
CA GLU A 308 3.33 -12.46 10.42
C GLU A 308 3.08 -13.75 9.63
N LYS A 309 1.93 -14.41 9.83
CA LYS A 309 1.55 -15.54 8.96
C LYS A 309 1.32 -15.09 7.52
N LEU A 310 0.74 -13.91 7.31
CA LEU A 310 0.60 -13.32 5.98
C LEU A 310 1.97 -13.03 5.36
N ALA A 311 2.90 -12.45 6.13
CA ALA A 311 4.25 -12.14 5.68
C ALA A 311 4.97 -13.39 5.15
N VAL A 312 4.92 -14.52 5.87
CA VAL A 312 5.54 -15.78 5.42
C VAL A 312 4.98 -16.21 4.06
N LYS A 313 3.66 -16.17 3.87
CA LYS A 313 3.03 -16.53 2.58
C LYS A 313 3.43 -15.58 1.47
N TRP A 314 3.42 -14.27 1.74
CA TRP A 314 3.73 -13.26 0.75
C TRP A 314 5.20 -13.27 0.33
N GLN A 315 6.11 -13.46 1.27
CA GLN A 315 7.54 -13.59 1.00
C GLN A 315 7.83 -14.79 0.10
N ALA A 316 7.09 -15.89 0.28
CA ALA A 316 7.23 -17.11 -0.52
C ALA A 316 6.73 -16.98 -1.98
N VAL A 317 5.87 -16.01 -2.30
CA VAL A 317 5.35 -15.81 -3.67
C VAL A 317 6.49 -15.63 -4.67
N GLN A 318 6.48 -16.41 -5.75
CA GLN A 318 7.41 -16.26 -6.87
C GLN A 318 6.62 -15.95 -8.14
N ILE A 319 7.29 -15.31 -9.10
CA ILE A 319 6.75 -15.05 -10.44
C ILE A 319 7.76 -15.60 -11.43
N ASN A 320 7.27 -16.44 -12.34
CA ASN A 320 8.03 -16.96 -13.46
C ASN A 320 7.77 -16.10 -14.69
#